data_AF-A0A7C3AP96-F1
#
_entry.id   AF-A0A7C3AP96-F1
#
_cell.length_a   1.000
_cell.length_b   1.000
_cell.length_c   1.000
_cell.angle_alpha   90.00
_cell.angle_beta   90.00
_cell.angle_gamma   90.00
#
_symmetry.space_group_name_H-M   'P 1'
#
loop_
_entity.id
_entity.type
_entity.pdbx_description
1 polymer ?
#
loop_
_entity_poly.entity_id
_entity_poly.type
_entity_poly.pdbx_seq_one_letter_code
_entity_poly.pdbx_strand_id
1 'polypeptide(L)'
;PKVIKLNNLKVYPEEALEAIRIVNSVGAQRGYNGLPHLLPGVNFVYGLKGETEETYQANLDFMKRVLEEGLMVRRINIRQVMAFPNTPMWEVGNAVIRKNKRLFKVYKRRMRLEVDLPMLKRVVPTWTKLRGCYVEKRGGGGTYARQAGSYPILVYLPYPRAVRERIDVVVLKHGFRSVVGVESPININKAHRKLLQSIPGLSKTVALHILKRRPFNSVDEVKELIPRDLIEKLEIEV
;
A
#
# COMPACT_ATOMS: atom_id res chain seq x y z
N PRO A 1 -11.49 -23.17 -13.69
CA PRO A 1 -12.93 -23.50 -13.95
C PRO A 1 -13.57 -24.49 -12.95
N LYS A 2 -12.89 -25.61 -12.63
CA LYS A 2 -13.45 -26.65 -11.73
C LYS A 2 -13.82 -26.12 -10.33
N VAL A 3 -12.93 -25.38 -9.68
CA VAL A 3 -13.17 -24.79 -8.35
C VAL A 3 -14.37 -23.84 -8.36
N ILE A 4 -14.51 -23.01 -9.40
CA ILE A 4 -15.65 -22.09 -9.56
C ILE A 4 -16.97 -22.87 -9.56
N LYS A 5 -17.07 -23.91 -10.39
CA LYS A 5 -18.28 -24.74 -10.50
C LYS A 5 -18.60 -25.49 -9.20
N LEU A 6 -17.61 -26.16 -8.60
CA LEU A 6 -17.79 -26.97 -7.38
C LEU A 6 -18.19 -26.14 -6.14
N ASN A 7 -17.91 -24.84 -6.15
CA ASN A 7 -18.19 -23.95 -5.04
C ASN A 7 -19.24 -22.88 -5.39
N ASN A 8 -19.91 -23.01 -6.55
CA ASN A 8 -20.92 -22.08 -7.05
C ASN A 8 -20.46 -20.60 -6.99
N LEU A 9 -19.23 -20.34 -7.42
CA LEU A 9 -18.69 -18.98 -7.46
C LEU A 9 -19.35 -18.21 -8.63
N LYS A 10 -19.68 -16.94 -8.38
CA LYS A 10 -20.51 -16.12 -9.28
C LYS A 10 -19.78 -15.52 -10.49
N VAL A 11 -18.47 -15.70 -10.60
CA VAL A 11 -17.66 -14.99 -11.59
C VAL A 11 -16.53 -15.86 -12.10
N TYR A 12 -16.33 -15.87 -13.42
CA TYR A 12 -15.19 -16.47 -14.09
C TYR A 12 -14.04 -15.46 -14.27
N PRO A 13 -12.80 -15.93 -14.53
CA PRO A 13 -11.64 -15.03 -14.62
C PRO A 13 -11.78 -13.91 -15.65
N GLU A 14 -12.28 -14.19 -16.86
CA GLU A 14 -12.44 -13.15 -17.88
C GLU A 14 -13.49 -12.09 -17.49
N GLU A 15 -14.60 -12.51 -16.87
CA GLU A 15 -15.63 -11.59 -16.35
C GLU A 15 -15.06 -10.71 -15.22
N ALA A 16 -14.26 -11.30 -14.33
CA ALA A 16 -13.60 -10.57 -13.25
C ALA A 16 -12.59 -9.57 -13.79
N LEU A 17 -11.83 -9.94 -14.83
CA LEU A 17 -10.88 -9.05 -15.49
C LEU A 17 -11.59 -7.89 -16.19
N GLU A 18 -12.69 -8.15 -16.88
CA GLU A 18 -13.49 -7.12 -17.52
C GLU A 18 -14.06 -6.13 -16.50
N ALA A 19 -14.56 -6.62 -15.37
CA ALA A 19 -14.98 -5.76 -14.27
C ALA A 19 -13.82 -4.89 -13.74
N ILE A 20 -12.60 -5.42 -13.67
CA ILE A 20 -11.42 -4.64 -13.28
C ILE A 20 -11.14 -3.55 -14.32
N ARG A 21 -11.22 -3.86 -15.62
CA ARG A 21 -11.02 -2.89 -16.71
C ARG A 21 -12.03 -1.76 -16.65
N ILE A 22 -13.32 -2.08 -16.51
CA ILE A 22 -14.40 -1.08 -16.41
C ILE A 22 -14.12 -0.11 -15.24
N VAL A 23 -13.84 -0.63 -14.04
CA VAL A 23 -13.57 0.24 -12.88
C VAL A 23 -12.32 1.08 -13.08
N ASN A 24 -11.25 0.52 -13.69
CA ASN A 24 -10.03 1.28 -13.96
C ASN A 24 -10.26 2.39 -15.00
N SER A 25 -11.08 2.16 -16.03
CA SER A 25 -11.36 3.15 -17.07
C SER A 25 -11.95 4.46 -16.52
N VAL A 26 -12.66 4.39 -15.40
CA VAL A 26 -13.28 5.55 -14.74
C VAL A 26 -12.47 6.01 -13.53
N GLY A 27 -11.97 5.07 -12.72
CA GLY A 27 -11.48 5.35 -11.37
C GLY A 27 -9.96 5.41 -11.20
N ALA A 28 -9.18 5.00 -12.21
CA ALA A 28 -7.72 4.90 -12.11
C ALA A 28 -7.01 6.27 -12.01
N GLN A 29 -7.67 7.35 -12.44
CA GLN A 29 -7.11 8.70 -12.36
C GLN A 29 -6.85 9.10 -10.91
N ARG A 30 -5.67 9.69 -10.66
CA ARG A 30 -5.27 10.17 -9.34
C ARG A 30 -6.13 11.36 -8.94
N GLY A 31 -6.83 11.23 -7.82
CA GLY A 31 -7.66 12.28 -7.25
C GLY A 31 -6.88 13.25 -6.36
N TYR A 32 -7.59 14.27 -5.87
CA TYR A 32 -7.04 15.37 -5.07
C TYR A 32 -6.28 14.93 -3.81
N ASN A 33 -6.65 13.79 -3.24
CA ASN A 33 -6.07 13.27 -2.01
C ASN A 33 -4.77 12.45 -2.24
N GLY A 34 -4.31 12.34 -3.49
CA GLY A 34 -3.11 11.61 -3.87
C GLY A 34 -3.34 10.15 -4.25
N LEU A 35 -4.55 9.62 -4.07
CA LEU A 35 -4.90 8.25 -4.46
C LEU A 35 -5.83 8.25 -5.68
N PRO A 36 -5.86 7.16 -6.47
CA PRO A 36 -6.90 6.98 -7.49
C PRO A 36 -8.32 7.11 -6.92
N HIS A 37 -9.23 7.68 -7.71
CA HIS A 37 -10.62 7.94 -7.31
C HIS A 37 -11.34 6.67 -6.87
N LEU A 38 -11.22 5.60 -7.66
CA LEU A 38 -11.87 4.33 -7.39
C LEU A 38 -11.03 3.20 -7.98
N LEU A 39 -10.77 2.17 -7.19
CA LEU A 39 -10.09 0.96 -7.66
C LEU A 39 -10.81 -0.28 -7.13
N PRO A 40 -10.90 -1.35 -7.93
CA PRO A 40 -11.54 -2.59 -7.50
C PRO A 40 -10.68 -3.29 -6.44
N GLY A 41 -11.33 -4.09 -5.59
CA GLY A 41 -10.65 -5.02 -4.69
C GLY A 41 -10.84 -6.46 -5.16
N VAL A 42 -9.80 -7.28 -5.07
CA VAL A 42 -9.87 -8.71 -5.44
C VAL A 42 -9.81 -9.57 -4.18
N ASN A 43 -10.61 -10.63 -4.12
CA ASN A 43 -10.69 -11.53 -2.98
C ASN A 43 -10.48 -12.98 -3.41
N PHE A 44 -9.43 -13.59 -2.90
CA PHE A 44 -9.15 -15.01 -3.05
C PHE A 44 -9.50 -15.74 -1.76
N VAL A 45 -10.27 -16.82 -1.90
CA VAL A 45 -10.63 -17.73 -0.82
C VAL A 45 -9.97 -19.07 -1.08
N TYR A 46 -9.02 -19.44 -0.23
CA TYR A 46 -8.26 -20.68 -0.30
C TYR A 46 -8.85 -21.77 0.60
N GLY A 47 -8.68 -23.02 0.23
CA GLY A 47 -9.24 -24.19 0.90
C GLY A 47 -10.56 -24.67 0.31
N LEU A 48 -10.94 -24.18 -0.87
CA LEU A 48 -12.21 -24.51 -1.52
C LEU A 48 -12.20 -25.93 -2.12
N LYS A 49 -13.40 -26.48 -2.35
CA LYS A 49 -13.55 -27.80 -2.99
C LYS A 49 -12.86 -27.84 -4.36
N GLY A 50 -12.05 -28.88 -4.57
CA GLY A 50 -11.36 -29.12 -5.84
C GLY A 50 -10.14 -28.23 -6.10
N GLU A 51 -9.65 -27.49 -5.11
CA GLU A 51 -8.44 -26.69 -5.24
C GLU A 51 -7.17 -27.57 -5.32
N THR A 52 -6.35 -27.28 -6.33
CA THR A 52 -5.10 -27.97 -6.65
C THR A 52 -3.96 -26.97 -6.80
N GLU A 53 -2.71 -27.43 -6.94
CA GLU A 53 -1.56 -26.56 -7.16
C GLU A 53 -1.75 -25.66 -8.40
N GLU A 54 -2.31 -26.19 -9.48
CA GLU A 54 -2.62 -25.45 -10.70
C GLU A 54 -3.61 -24.30 -10.45
N THR A 55 -4.50 -24.45 -9.45
CA THR A 55 -5.41 -23.37 -9.06
C THR A 55 -4.65 -22.21 -8.42
N TYR A 56 -3.65 -22.50 -7.57
CA TYR A 56 -2.81 -21.45 -6.98
C TYR A 56 -2.00 -20.71 -8.04
N GLN A 57 -1.45 -21.43 -9.00
CA GLN A 57 -0.70 -20.87 -10.12
C GLN A 57 -1.61 -20.00 -11.00
N ALA A 58 -2.77 -20.51 -11.41
CA ALA A 58 -3.74 -19.75 -12.20
C ALA A 58 -4.20 -18.46 -11.51
N ASN A 59 -4.40 -18.47 -10.19
CA ASN A 59 -4.76 -17.27 -9.42
C ASN A 59 -3.62 -16.23 -9.41
N LEU A 60 -2.37 -16.68 -9.34
CA LEU A 60 -1.21 -15.80 -9.41
C LEU A 60 -1.05 -15.21 -10.83
N ASP A 61 -1.16 -16.05 -11.85
CA ASP A 61 -1.05 -15.65 -13.26
C ASP A 61 -2.16 -14.68 -13.66
N PHE A 62 -3.37 -14.89 -13.16
CA PHE A 62 -4.47 -13.93 -13.31
C PHE A 62 -4.07 -12.54 -12.79
N MET A 63 -3.50 -12.46 -11.59
CA MET A 63 -3.09 -11.16 -11.03
C MET A 63 -1.85 -10.57 -11.70
N LYS A 64 -0.96 -11.40 -12.26
CA LYS A 64 0.14 -10.93 -13.10
C LYS A 64 -0.37 -10.33 -14.39
N ARG A 65 -1.33 -10.97 -15.05
CA ARG A 65 -2.00 -10.41 -16.23
C ARG A 65 -2.66 -9.06 -15.91
N VAL A 66 -3.35 -8.93 -14.77
CA VAL A 66 -3.89 -7.63 -14.32
C VAL A 66 -2.79 -6.56 -14.23
N LEU A 67 -1.61 -6.92 -13.71
CA LEU A 67 -0.47 -6.00 -13.65
C LEU A 67 0.12 -5.67 -15.02
N GLU A 68 0.24 -6.65 -15.91
CA GLU A 68 0.78 -6.54 -17.27
C GLU A 68 -0.11 -5.65 -18.15
N GLU A 69 -1.43 -5.76 -18.01
CA GLU A 69 -2.41 -4.88 -18.69
C GLU A 69 -2.43 -3.44 -18.12
N GLY A 70 -1.52 -3.10 -17.21
CA GLY A 70 -1.43 -1.76 -16.62
C GLY A 70 -2.55 -1.43 -15.62
N LEU A 71 -3.44 -2.38 -15.36
CA LEU A 71 -4.58 -2.20 -14.46
C LEU A 71 -4.13 -2.10 -13.00
N MET A 72 -4.96 -1.46 -12.19
CA MET A 72 -4.75 -1.28 -10.77
C MET A 72 -5.88 -1.92 -9.96
N VAL A 73 -5.51 -2.48 -8.80
CA VAL A 73 -6.47 -2.93 -7.78
C VAL A 73 -6.09 -2.29 -6.45
N ARG A 74 -7.10 -1.92 -5.65
CA ARG A 74 -6.87 -1.29 -4.35
C ARG A 74 -6.24 -2.25 -3.35
N ARG A 75 -6.70 -3.50 -3.37
CA ARG A 75 -6.32 -4.52 -2.38
C ARG A 75 -6.56 -5.91 -2.92
N ILE A 76 -5.63 -6.81 -2.61
CA ILE A 76 -5.77 -8.24 -2.84
C ILE A 76 -5.90 -8.91 -1.47
N ASN A 77 -7.11 -9.38 -1.18
CA ASN A 77 -7.41 -10.15 0.01
C ASN A 77 -7.17 -11.62 -0.25
N ILE A 78 -6.31 -12.23 0.56
CA ILE A 78 -6.04 -13.66 0.56
C ILE A 78 -6.58 -14.21 1.87
N ARG A 79 -7.69 -14.93 1.80
CA ARG A 79 -8.42 -15.50 2.94
C ARG A 79 -8.47 -17.02 2.84
N GLN A 80 -8.69 -17.67 3.97
CA GLN A 80 -8.99 -19.09 4.00
C GLN A 80 -10.50 -19.26 4.16
N VAL A 81 -11.06 -20.29 3.54
CA VAL A 81 -12.47 -20.64 3.71
C VAL A 81 -12.75 -20.98 5.16
N MET A 82 -13.91 -20.56 5.64
CA MET A 82 -14.46 -21.01 6.92
C MET A 82 -15.62 -21.96 6.61
N ALA A 83 -15.57 -23.16 7.17
CA ALA A 83 -16.63 -24.14 7.04
C ALA A 83 -17.59 -23.96 8.22
N PHE A 84 -18.84 -23.59 7.92
CA PHE A 84 -19.89 -23.43 8.93
C PHE A 84 -20.85 -24.62 8.88
N PRO A 85 -21.47 -25.01 10.02
CA PRO A 85 -22.50 -26.05 10.06
C PRO A 85 -23.59 -25.82 9.01
N ASN A 86 -24.11 -26.90 8.44
CA ASN A 86 -25.16 -26.90 7.42
C ASN A 86 -24.81 -26.19 6.09
N THR A 87 -23.52 -25.95 5.83
CA THR A 87 -23.07 -25.46 4.52
C THR A 87 -22.46 -26.61 3.69
N PRO A 88 -22.45 -26.52 2.35
CA PRO A 88 -21.79 -27.52 1.50
C PRO A 88 -20.28 -27.68 1.78
N MET A 89 -19.66 -26.76 2.50
CA MET A 89 -18.25 -26.84 2.93
C MET A 89 -18.07 -27.52 4.29
N TRP A 90 -19.15 -27.78 5.04
CA TRP A 90 -19.09 -28.38 6.39
C TRP A 90 -18.39 -29.73 6.39
N GLU A 91 -18.81 -30.63 5.50
CA GLU A 91 -18.26 -31.99 5.38
C GLU A 91 -16.78 -32.00 4.97
N VAL A 92 -16.36 -31.01 4.17
CA VAL A 92 -14.96 -30.85 3.75
C VAL A 92 -14.11 -30.29 4.90
N GLY A 93 -14.71 -29.44 5.72
CA GLY A 93 -14.07 -28.77 6.84
C GLY A 93 -12.79 -28.04 6.40
N ASN A 94 -11.68 -28.36 7.06
CA ASN A 94 -10.36 -27.80 6.80
C ASN A 94 -9.42 -28.76 6.04
N ALA A 95 -9.92 -29.87 5.49
CA ALA A 95 -9.09 -30.91 4.90
C ALA A 95 -8.21 -30.37 3.75
N VAL A 96 -8.81 -29.60 2.83
CA VAL A 96 -8.10 -28.96 1.71
C VAL A 96 -7.03 -27.99 2.21
N ILE A 97 -7.35 -27.19 3.23
CA ILE A 97 -6.40 -26.25 3.85
C ILE A 97 -5.20 -27.00 4.43
N ARG A 98 -5.44 -28.09 5.17
CA ARG A 98 -4.38 -28.88 5.79
C ARG A 98 -3.48 -29.51 4.73
N LYS A 99 -4.08 -30.10 3.69
CA LYS A 99 -3.37 -30.71 2.56
C LYS A 99 -2.47 -29.70 1.84
N ASN A 100 -2.99 -28.50 1.56
CA ASN A 100 -2.31 -27.49 0.73
C ASN A 100 -1.58 -26.41 1.55
N LYS A 101 -1.35 -26.61 2.86
CA LYS A 101 -0.80 -25.59 3.77
C LYS A 101 0.55 -25.03 3.31
N ARG A 102 1.44 -25.88 2.77
CA ARG A 102 2.75 -25.47 2.26
C ARG A 102 2.61 -24.63 0.99
N LEU A 103 1.81 -25.11 0.02
CA LEU A 103 1.50 -24.38 -1.22
C LEU A 103 0.90 -23.00 -0.91
N PHE A 104 -0.09 -22.93 -0.03
CA PHE A 104 -0.69 -21.65 0.38
C PHE A 104 0.33 -20.64 0.89
N LYS A 105 1.30 -21.06 1.73
CA LYS A 105 2.36 -20.17 2.22
C LYS A 105 3.24 -19.65 1.08
N VAL A 106 3.65 -20.54 0.17
CA VAL A 106 4.47 -20.19 -1.00
C VAL A 106 3.73 -19.18 -1.87
N TYR A 107 2.52 -19.50 -2.31
CA TYR A 107 1.75 -18.63 -3.20
C TYR A 107 1.29 -17.33 -2.55
N LYS A 108 0.99 -17.33 -1.25
CA LYS A 108 0.76 -16.09 -0.50
C LYS A 108 2.00 -15.20 -0.52
N ARG A 109 3.21 -15.75 -0.36
CA ARG A 109 4.46 -14.98 -0.43
C ARG A 109 4.72 -14.48 -1.84
N ARG A 110 4.51 -15.33 -2.85
CA ARG A 110 4.63 -14.97 -4.28
C ARG A 110 3.69 -13.84 -4.65
N MET A 111 2.39 -13.95 -4.32
CA MET A 111 1.43 -12.86 -4.53
C MET A 111 1.88 -11.55 -3.86
N ARG A 112 2.47 -11.61 -2.66
CA ARG A 112 2.97 -10.41 -1.96
C ARG A 112 4.13 -9.72 -2.66
N LEU A 113 5.08 -10.51 -3.17
CA LEU A 113 6.30 -10.00 -3.78
C LEU A 113 6.12 -9.65 -5.25
N GLU A 114 5.49 -10.56 -6.00
CA GLU A 114 5.33 -10.48 -7.45
C GLU A 114 4.14 -9.62 -7.85
N VAL A 115 3.14 -9.43 -6.96
CA VAL A 115 1.92 -8.68 -7.29
C VAL A 115 1.64 -7.51 -6.34
N ASP A 116 1.39 -7.75 -5.06
CA ASP A 116 0.92 -6.70 -4.12
C ASP A 116 1.91 -5.53 -4.05
N LEU A 117 3.22 -5.80 -3.98
CA LEU A 117 4.23 -4.75 -3.89
C LEU A 117 4.36 -3.93 -5.19
N PRO A 118 4.52 -4.53 -6.39
CA PRO A 118 4.43 -3.80 -7.65
C PRO A 118 3.12 -3.02 -7.82
N MET A 119 2.00 -3.62 -7.45
CA MET A 119 0.67 -2.99 -7.49
C MET A 119 0.62 -1.74 -6.61
N LEU A 120 1.10 -1.84 -5.37
CA LEU A 120 1.10 -0.70 -4.45
C LEU A 120 2.00 0.44 -4.95
N LYS A 121 3.16 0.12 -5.53
CA LYS A 121 4.05 1.10 -6.16
C LYS A 121 3.38 1.84 -7.32
N ARG A 122 2.52 1.16 -8.09
CA ARG A 122 1.73 1.79 -9.17
C ARG A 122 0.59 2.66 -8.62
N VAL A 123 -0.15 2.16 -7.63
CA VAL A 123 -1.27 2.88 -7.01
C VAL A 123 -0.81 4.18 -6.33
N VAL A 124 0.30 4.12 -5.59
CA VAL A 124 0.85 5.26 -4.87
C VAL A 124 2.37 5.33 -5.06
N PRO A 125 2.87 5.87 -6.17
CA PRO A 125 4.31 6.00 -6.42
C PRO A 125 5.04 6.79 -5.32
N THR A 126 6.37 6.64 -5.26
CA THR A 126 7.18 7.53 -4.43
C THR A 126 6.98 8.98 -4.86
N TRP A 127 7.14 9.90 -3.90
CA TRP A 127 6.86 11.32 -4.02
C TRP A 127 5.38 11.69 -4.21
N THR A 128 4.47 10.73 -4.14
CA THR A 128 3.03 11.03 -4.08
C THR A 128 2.70 11.75 -2.77
N LYS A 129 2.03 12.90 -2.87
CA LYS A 129 1.47 13.61 -1.72
C LYS A 129 0.10 13.05 -1.35
N LEU A 130 0.00 12.39 -0.21
CA LEU A 130 -1.24 11.94 0.41
C LEU A 130 -1.79 13.04 1.30
N ARG A 131 -2.93 13.62 0.93
CA ARG A 131 -3.51 14.75 1.66
C ARG A 131 -4.45 14.31 2.77
N GLY A 132 -4.41 15.00 3.92
CA GLY A 132 -5.33 14.80 5.03
C GLY A 132 -5.21 13.45 5.73
N CYS A 133 -3.98 12.99 5.96
CA CYS A 133 -3.71 11.84 6.82
C CYS A 133 -3.93 12.22 8.30
N TYR A 134 -4.73 11.44 9.02
CA TYR A 134 -4.89 11.56 10.47
C TYR A 134 -3.86 10.72 11.18
N VAL A 135 -3.18 11.32 12.16
CA VAL A 135 -2.21 10.64 13.02
C VAL A 135 -2.96 9.84 14.08
N GLU A 136 -2.93 8.52 13.99
CA GLU A 136 -3.78 7.65 14.79
C GLU A 136 -3.12 7.16 16.08
N LYS A 137 -1.85 6.75 15.99
CA LYS A 137 -1.13 6.16 17.12
C LYS A 137 0.37 6.23 16.97
N ARG A 138 1.08 6.24 18.10
CA ARG A 138 2.54 6.03 18.17
C ARG A 138 2.84 4.54 18.30
N GLY A 139 3.97 4.09 17.79
CA GLY A 139 4.43 2.71 17.95
C GLY A 139 5.58 2.35 17.01
N GLY A 140 6.32 1.29 17.35
CA GLY A 140 7.44 0.82 16.53
C GLY A 140 8.59 1.82 16.37
N GLY A 141 8.72 2.78 17.30
CA GLY A 141 9.74 3.83 17.23
C GLY A 141 9.38 5.06 16.39
N GLY A 142 8.13 5.13 15.89
CA GLY A 142 7.60 6.23 15.09
C GLY A 142 6.09 6.41 15.29
N THR A 143 5.40 6.82 14.24
CA THR A 143 3.97 7.16 14.28
C THR A 143 3.23 6.61 13.06
N TYR A 144 1.97 6.24 13.24
CA TYR A 144 1.11 5.72 12.18
C TYR A 144 0.01 6.72 11.85
N ALA A 145 -0.26 6.89 10.56
CA ALA A 145 -1.31 7.76 10.04
C ALA A 145 -2.08 7.10 8.90
N ARG A 146 -3.33 7.52 8.68
CA ARG A 146 -4.18 7.07 7.56
C ARG A 146 -5.10 8.21 7.10
N GLN A 147 -5.44 8.21 5.82
CA GLN A 147 -6.53 9.06 5.33
C GLN A 147 -7.89 8.52 5.80
N ALA A 148 -8.90 9.38 5.85
CA ALA A 148 -10.28 8.92 5.97
C ALA A 148 -10.70 8.17 4.68
N GLY A 149 -11.42 7.05 4.83
CA GLY A 149 -11.93 6.26 3.70
C GLY A 149 -12.16 4.80 4.07
N SER A 150 -12.76 4.03 3.15
CA SER A 150 -13.11 2.62 3.38
C SER A 150 -11.88 1.68 3.40
N TYR A 151 -10.84 2.01 2.63
CA TYR A 151 -9.59 1.22 2.56
C TYR A 151 -8.35 2.12 2.47
N PRO A 152 -8.06 2.96 3.46
CA PRO A 152 -6.91 3.85 3.44
C PRO A 152 -5.59 3.08 3.56
N ILE A 153 -4.53 3.66 2.99
CA ILE A 153 -3.18 3.09 3.07
C ILE A 153 -2.60 3.45 4.44
N LEU A 154 -2.03 2.47 5.13
CA LEU A 154 -1.28 2.73 6.35
C LEU A 154 0.00 3.49 6.01
N VAL A 155 0.17 4.66 6.61
CA VAL A 155 1.38 5.46 6.53
C VAL A 155 2.17 5.30 7.81
N TYR A 156 3.46 5.01 7.70
CA TYR A 156 4.40 5.04 8.80
C TYR A 156 5.34 6.24 8.68
N LEU A 157 5.39 7.06 9.73
CA LEU A 157 6.33 8.17 9.89
C LEU A 157 7.44 7.69 10.84
N PRO A 158 8.72 7.65 10.42
CA PRO A 158 9.82 7.12 11.24
C PRO A 158 10.28 8.07 12.36
N TYR A 159 9.36 8.86 12.91
CA TYR A 159 9.59 9.87 13.94
C TYR A 159 8.29 10.12 14.74
N PRO A 160 8.39 10.67 15.96
CA PRO A 160 7.22 10.99 16.76
C PRO A 160 6.44 12.18 16.19
N ARG A 161 5.12 12.06 16.14
CA ARG A 161 4.14 13.15 15.92
C ARG A 161 3.03 13.08 16.96
N ALA A 162 2.31 14.17 17.21
CA ALA A 162 1.18 14.14 18.12
C ALA A 162 0.00 13.40 17.47
N VAL A 163 -0.70 12.58 18.25
CA VAL A 163 -1.90 11.88 17.78
C VAL A 163 -3.05 12.86 17.62
N ARG A 164 -4.04 12.52 16.77
CA ARG A 164 -5.20 13.36 16.42
C ARG A 164 -4.88 14.60 15.58
N GLU A 165 -3.62 14.77 15.15
CA GLU A 165 -3.27 15.76 14.15
C GLU A 165 -3.67 15.30 12.74
N ARG A 166 -3.98 16.26 11.89
CA ARG A 166 -4.17 16.06 10.46
C ARG A 166 -2.97 16.64 9.73
N ILE A 167 -2.32 15.84 8.90
CA ILE A 167 -1.10 16.19 8.16
C ILE A 167 -1.21 15.73 6.71
N ASP A 168 -0.52 16.40 5.80
CA ASP A 168 -0.23 15.82 4.49
C ASP A 168 1.07 15.02 4.58
N VAL A 169 1.23 14.01 3.73
CA VAL A 169 2.39 13.12 3.75
C VAL A 169 2.91 12.88 2.35
N VAL A 170 4.21 13.04 2.16
CA VAL A 170 4.91 12.62 0.95
C VAL A 170 5.43 11.19 1.11
N VAL A 171 5.09 10.32 0.16
CA VAL A 171 5.48 8.90 0.17
C VAL A 171 6.95 8.76 -0.22
N LEU A 172 7.75 8.11 0.61
CA LEU A 172 9.18 7.91 0.38
C LEU A 172 9.52 6.50 -0.11
N LYS A 173 8.83 5.49 0.43
CA LYS A 173 9.02 4.07 0.06
C LYS A 173 7.83 3.22 0.48
N HIS A 174 7.84 1.96 0.06
CA HIS A 174 6.74 1.01 0.25
C HIS A 174 7.13 -0.14 1.18
N GLY A 175 6.20 -0.53 2.05
CA GLY A 175 6.13 -1.86 2.62
C GLY A 175 5.15 -2.74 1.82
N PHE A 176 4.82 -3.93 2.33
CA PHE A 176 3.91 -4.85 1.63
C PHE A 176 2.46 -4.36 1.53
N ARG A 177 2.01 -3.53 2.48
CA ARG A 177 0.62 -3.02 2.56
C ARG A 177 0.55 -1.61 3.15
N SER A 178 1.69 -0.94 3.19
CA SER A 178 1.87 0.35 3.84
C SER A 178 2.88 1.16 3.06
N VAL A 179 2.91 2.45 3.32
CA VAL A 179 3.95 3.34 2.84
C VAL A 179 4.70 3.93 4.03
N VAL A 180 5.96 4.27 3.80
CA VAL A 180 6.73 5.13 4.71
C VAL A 180 6.76 6.51 4.10
N GLY A 181 6.50 7.52 4.91
CA GLY A 181 6.43 8.91 4.43
C GLY A 181 6.98 9.91 5.44
N VAL A 182 7.05 11.16 4.99
CA VAL A 182 7.33 12.34 5.81
C VAL A 182 6.20 13.34 5.66
N GLU A 183 5.95 14.12 6.69
CA GLU A 183 4.96 15.19 6.64
C GLU A 183 5.38 16.24 5.62
N SER A 184 4.40 16.93 5.06
CA SER A 184 4.58 18.06 4.16
C SER A 184 3.45 19.07 4.43
N PRO A 185 3.70 20.38 4.41
CA PRO A 185 5.00 21.03 4.30
C PRO A 185 5.94 20.68 5.47
N ILE A 186 7.25 20.86 5.28
CA ILE A 186 8.26 20.64 6.32
C ILE A 186 8.79 21.98 6.78
N ASN A 187 8.45 22.39 8.00
CA ASN A 187 9.14 23.49 8.66
C ASN A 187 10.57 23.06 9.02
N ILE A 188 11.57 23.57 8.29
CA ILE A 188 12.96 23.14 8.41
C ILE A 188 13.55 23.44 9.79
N ASN A 189 13.05 24.49 10.46
CA ASN A 189 13.49 24.93 11.78
C ASN A 189 12.96 24.02 12.91
N LYS A 190 11.75 23.48 12.75
CA LYS A 190 11.07 22.63 13.74
C LYS A 190 11.16 21.13 13.44
N ALA A 191 11.53 20.75 12.21
CA ALA A 191 11.52 19.37 11.77
C ALA A 191 12.36 18.46 12.68
N HIS A 192 11.82 17.29 13.01
CA HIS A 192 12.49 16.32 13.87
C HIS A 192 13.74 15.73 13.18
N ARG A 193 14.83 15.46 13.93
CA ARG A 193 16.07 14.88 13.38
C ARG A 193 15.83 13.62 12.52
N LYS A 194 15.03 12.69 13.04
CA LYS A 194 14.70 11.43 12.33
C LYS A 194 13.87 11.65 11.06
N LEU A 195 13.08 12.73 10.99
CA LEU A 195 12.36 13.10 9.78
C LEU A 195 13.37 13.45 8.68
N LEU A 196 14.29 14.38 8.96
CA LEU A 196 15.33 14.78 7.99
C LEU A 196 16.17 13.59 7.52
N GLN A 197 16.62 12.75 8.45
CA GLN A 197 17.42 11.56 8.14
C GLN A 197 16.67 10.49 7.33
N SER A 198 15.34 10.58 7.22
CA SER A 198 14.53 9.63 6.45
C SER A 198 14.32 10.01 4.99
N ILE A 199 14.61 11.26 4.62
CA ILE A 199 14.40 11.81 3.27
C ILE A 199 15.43 11.17 2.31
N PRO A 200 15.00 10.44 1.27
CA PRO A 200 15.89 9.96 0.22
C PRO A 200 16.57 11.13 -0.49
N GLY A 201 17.89 11.03 -0.70
CA GLY A 201 18.69 12.10 -1.30
C GLY A 201 19.26 13.10 -0.29
N LEU A 202 18.79 13.12 0.96
CA LEU A 202 19.37 13.94 2.02
C LEU A 202 20.38 13.12 2.84
N SER A 203 21.66 13.49 2.77
CA SER A 203 22.70 12.78 3.52
C SER A 203 22.58 13.03 5.03
N LYS A 204 23.05 12.09 5.85
CA LYS A 204 23.09 12.26 7.31
C LYS A 204 23.90 13.47 7.73
N THR A 205 24.98 13.77 7.00
CA THR A 205 25.85 14.93 7.24
C THR A 205 25.10 16.23 6.99
N VAL A 206 24.38 16.32 5.87
CA VAL A 206 23.56 17.52 5.56
C VAL A 206 22.45 17.68 6.60
N ALA A 207 21.75 16.60 6.98
CA ALA A 207 20.73 16.66 8.03
C ALA A 207 21.28 17.17 9.38
N LEU A 208 22.51 16.78 9.75
CA LEU A 208 23.18 17.30 10.95
C LEU A 208 23.61 18.76 10.80
N HIS A 209 24.06 19.16 9.60
CA HIS A 209 24.43 20.54 9.33
C HIS A 209 23.21 21.47 9.43
N ILE A 210 22.07 21.05 8.85
CA ILE A 210 20.78 21.74 9.01
C ILE A 210 20.47 21.94 10.49
N LEU A 211 20.54 20.88 11.30
CA LEU A 211 20.24 20.96 12.73
C LEU A 211 21.14 21.94 13.49
N LYS A 212 22.41 22.08 13.10
CA LYS A 212 23.37 23.01 13.70
C LYS A 212 23.17 24.46 13.25
N ARG A 213 22.75 24.68 12.00
CA ARG A 213 22.59 26.02 11.41
C ARG A 213 21.23 26.66 11.72
N ARG A 214 20.27 25.91 12.28
CA ARG A 214 18.99 26.47 12.72
C ARG A 214 19.18 27.62 13.73
N PRO A 215 18.37 28.69 13.65
CA PRO A 215 17.27 28.88 12.70
C PRO A 215 17.75 29.45 11.35
N PHE A 216 17.07 29.05 10.28
CA PHE A 216 17.15 29.70 8.97
C PHE A 216 16.16 30.88 8.93
N ASN A 217 16.47 31.92 8.17
CA ASN A 217 15.58 33.09 8.00
C ASN A 217 14.86 33.14 6.65
N SER A 218 15.34 32.39 5.66
CA SER A 218 14.74 32.32 4.33
C SER A 218 14.95 30.95 3.69
N VAL A 219 14.06 30.57 2.76
CA VAL A 219 14.20 29.32 2.00
C VAL A 219 15.48 29.35 1.13
N ASP A 220 15.98 30.53 0.76
CA ASP A 220 17.21 30.66 -0.02
C ASP A 220 18.45 30.15 0.72
N GLU A 221 18.54 30.39 2.04
CA GLU A 221 19.60 29.79 2.88
C GLU A 221 19.52 28.25 2.90
N VAL A 222 18.33 27.69 2.76
CA VAL A 222 18.10 26.24 2.72
C VAL A 222 18.47 25.65 1.36
N LYS A 223 18.28 26.39 0.26
CA LYS A 223 18.65 25.97 -1.10
C LYS A 223 20.15 25.74 -1.28
N GLU A 224 20.99 26.32 -0.42
CA GLU A 224 22.43 26.04 -0.39
C GLU A 224 22.76 24.63 0.13
N LEU A 225 21.87 24.05 0.94
CA LEU A 225 22.10 22.79 1.65
C LEU A 225 21.30 21.63 1.10
N ILE A 226 20.10 21.89 0.58
CA ILE A 226 19.16 20.87 0.11
C ILE A 226 18.93 21.06 -1.40
N PRO A 227 18.99 19.97 -2.20
CA PRO A 227 18.61 20.00 -3.60
C PRO A 227 17.25 20.67 -3.85
N ARG A 228 17.17 21.52 -4.87
CA ARG A 228 15.93 22.27 -5.22
C ARG A 228 14.73 21.35 -5.43
N ASP A 229 14.94 20.19 -6.05
CA ASP A 229 13.86 19.23 -6.31
C ASP A 229 13.26 18.67 -5.00
N LEU A 230 14.07 18.49 -3.96
CA LEU A 230 13.58 18.05 -2.65
C LEU A 230 12.83 19.17 -1.92
N ILE A 231 13.28 20.42 -2.06
CA ILE A 231 12.59 21.59 -1.50
C ILE A 231 11.17 21.68 -2.06
N GLU A 232 11.03 21.54 -3.38
CA GLU A 232 9.74 21.57 -4.07
C GLU A 232 8.86 20.38 -3.72
N LYS A 233 9.38 19.15 -3.80
CA LYS A 233 8.61 17.91 -3.52
C LYS A 233 8.10 17.84 -2.08
N LEU A 234 8.84 18.40 -1.13
CA LEU A 234 8.51 18.33 0.29
C LEU A 234 7.83 19.60 0.81
N GLU A 235 7.76 20.66 -0.01
CA GLU A 235 7.27 21.98 0.38
C GLU A 235 7.99 22.45 1.64
N ILE A 236 9.33 22.57 1.56
CA ILE A 236 10.14 23.02 2.70
C ILE A 236 9.89 24.50 2.96
N GLU A 237 9.54 24.81 4.20
CA GLU A 237 9.29 26.16 4.71
C GLU A 237 10.23 26.50 5.87
N VAL A 238 10.39 27.78 6.17
CA VAL A 238 11.29 28.32 7.20
C VAL A 238 10.49 28.90 8.34
#